data_AF-A0A847VSP1-F1
#
_entry.id   AF-A0A847VSP1-F1
#
_cell.length_a   1.000
_cell.length_b   1.000
_cell.length_c   1.000
_cell.angle_alpha   90.00
_cell.angle_beta   90.00
_cell.angle_gamma   90.00
#
_symmetry.space_group_name_H-M   'P 1'
#
loop_
_entity.id
_entity.type
_entity.pdbx_description
1 polymer ?
#
loop_
_entity_poly.entity_id
_entity_poly.type
_entity_poly.pdbx_seq_one_letter_code
_entity_poly.pdbx_strand_id
1 'polypeptide(L)' 'MSKKPYREIVRGKAVRRDYSKVSGTLELPNLVEIQTESYRWFEEEGIREVFEEIYPIQ' A
#
# COMPACT_ATOMS: atom_id res chain seq x y z
N MET A 1 -7.37 40.81 7.22
CA MET A 1 -6.53 39.63 7.56
C MET A 1 -6.23 38.89 6.26
N SER A 2 -4.97 38.80 5.86
CA SER A 2 -4.57 38.19 4.58
C SER A 2 -4.89 36.68 4.56
N LYS A 3 -5.60 36.18 3.55
CA LYS A 3 -5.82 34.74 3.35
C LYS A 3 -4.50 34.09 2.99
N LYS A 4 -4.04 33.13 3.80
CA LYS A 4 -2.81 32.38 3.52
C LYS A 4 -2.97 31.59 2.21
N PRO A 5 -1.99 31.60 1.30
CA PRO A 5 -2.07 30.92 0.00
C PRO A 5 -1.76 29.40 0.09
N TYR A 6 -1.79 28.83 1.31
CA TYR A 6 -1.44 27.45 1.60
C TYR A 6 -2.28 26.90 2.75
N ARG A 7 -2.38 25.58 2.83
CA ARG A 7 -2.94 24.83 3.96
C ARG A 7 -1.83 24.10 4.71
N GLU A 8 -1.99 23.91 6.01
CA GLU A 8 -1.07 23.10 6.81
C GLU A 8 -1.57 21.66 6.87
N ILE A 9 -0.72 20.71 6.51
CA ILE A 9 -0.99 19.27 6.56
C ILE A 9 -0.04 18.67 7.59
N VAL A 10 -0.63 18.04 8.62
CA VAL A 10 0.13 17.29 9.60
C VAL A 10 0.42 15.90 9.03
N ARG A 11 1.69 15.50 8.99
CA ARG A 11 2.12 14.14 8.65
C ARG A 11 3.11 13.65 9.70
N GLY A 12 2.69 12.68 10.50
CA GLY A 12 3.49 12.18 11.62
C GLY A 12 3.83 13.28 12.61
N LYS A 13 5.13 13.46 12.91
CA LYS A 13 5.62 14.47 13.87
C LYS A 13 5.81 15.86 13.27
N ALA A 14 5.54 16.06 11.98
CA ALA A 14 5.84 17.31 11.27
C ALA A 14 4.61 17.96 10.65
N VAL A 15 4.63 19.29 10.56
CA VAL A 15 3.63 20.11 9.86
C VAL A 15 4.22 20.60 8.55
N ARG A 16 3.56 20.26 7.44
CA ARG A 16 3.95 20.67 6.08
C ARG A 16 2.98 21.72 5.56
N ARG A 17 3.51 22.75 4.89
CA ARG A 17 2.68 23.67 4.08
C ARG A 17 2.43 23.06 2.70
N ASP A 18 1.16 22.99 2.31
CA ASP A 18 0.70 22.54 1.01
C ASP A 18 0.08 23.70 0.24
N TYR A 19 0.57 23.93 -0.98
CA TYR A 19 0.19 25.02 -1.87
C TYR A 19 -0.71 24.55 -3.04
N SER A 20 -1.10 23.27 -3.04
CA SER A 20 -1.95 22.67 -4.07
C SER A 20 -3.32 23.37 -4.14
N LYS A 21 -3.69 23.84 -5.33
CA LYS A 21 -4.99 24.53 -5.56
C LYS A 21 -6.15 23.57 -5.76
N VAL A 22 -5.85 22.35 -6.19
CA VAL A 22 -6.79 21.23 -6.37
C VAL A 22 -6.15 20.04 -5.69
N SER A 23 -6.89 19.37 -4.80
CA SER A 23 -6.46 18.12 -4.20
C SER A 23 -7.43 17.01 -4.58
N GLY A 24 -6.92 15.95 -5.20
CA GLY A 24 -7.67 14.72 -5.36
C GLY A 24 -7.87 14.05 -4.00
N THR A 25 -9.06 13.50 -3.77
CA THR A 25 -9.44 12.78 -2.54
C THR A 25 -9.06 11.30 -2.58
N LEU A 26 -8.04 10.92 -3.36
CA LEU A 26 -7.61 9.53 -3.40
C LEU A 26 -6.67 9.26 -2.23
N GLU A 27 -7.09 8.37 -1.35
CA GLU A 27 -6.26 7.87 -0.26
C GLU A 27 -5.04 7.14 -0.81
N LEU A 28 -3.91 7.25 -0.10
CA LEU A 28 -2.70 6.52 -0.47
C LEU A 28 -2.95 5.02 -0.23
N PRO A 29 -2.80 4.17 -1.26
CA PRO A 29 -2.97 2.73 -1.08
C PRO A 29 -1.80 2.16 -0.28
N ASN A 30 -1.97 0.92 0.20
CA ASN A 30 -0.87 0.17 0.78
C ASN A 30 0.15 -0.17 -0.31
N LEU A 31 1.31 0.50 -0.28
CA LEU A 31 2.34 0.39 -1.32
C LEU A 31 3.02 -0.99 -1.40
N VAL A 32 2.80 -1.85 -0.41
CA VAL A 32 3.38 -3.21 -0.36
C VAL A 32 2.31 -4.31 -0.37
N GLU A 33 1.04 -3.95 -0.62
CA GLU A 33 -0.09 -4.88 -0.62
C GLU A 33 0.16 -6.10 -1.50
N ILE A 34 0.58 -5.90 -2.74
CA ILE A 34 0.87 -6.99 -3.68
C ILE A 34 1.92 -7.93 -3.11
N GLN A 35 2.98 -7.40 -2.49
CA GLN A 35 4.05 -8.23 -1.93
C GLN A 35 3.55 -9.07 -0.75
N THR A 36 2.76 -8.46 0.15
CA THR A 36 2.21 -9.16 1.32
C THR A 36 1.18 -10.22 0.92
N GLU A 37 0.31 -9.92 -0.05
CA GLU A 37 -0.71 -10.86 -0.50
C GLU A 37 -0.11 -11.99 -1.34
N SER A 38 0.89 -11.72 -2.18
CA SER A 38 1.63 -12.78 -2.90
C SER A 38 2.32 -13.76 -1.94
N TYR A 39 2.92 -13.27 -0.86
CA TYR A 39 3.55 -14.14 0.13
C TYR A 39 2.52 -14.98 0.91
N ARG A 40 1.39 -14.38 1.30
CA ARG A 40 0.30 -15.11 1.97
C ARG A 40 -0.24 -16.23 1.08
N TRP A 41 -0.54 -15.93 -0.19
CA TRP A 41 -0.99 -16.94 -1.14
C TRP A 41 0.04 -18.07 -1.32
N PHE A 42 1.32 -17.74 -1.40
CA PHE A 42 2.38 -18.75 -1.51
C PHE A 42 2.38 -19.71 -0.33
N GLU A 43 2.23 -19.20 0.90
CA GLU A 43 2.17 -20.00 2.13
C GLU A 43 0.90 -20.87 2.21
N GLU A 44 -0.26 -20.29 1.87
CA GLU A 44 -1.57 -20.93 2.04
C GLU A 44 -1.87 -21.96 0.93
N GLU A 45 -1.51 -21.64 -0.31
CA GLU A 45 -1.95 -22.36 -1.51
C GLU A 45 -0.76 -22.81 -2.35
N GLY A 46 0.17 -21.90 -2.66
CA GLY A 46 1.23 -22.15 -3.62
C GLY A 46 2.14 -23.34 -3.25
N ILE A 47 2.49 -23.50 -1.98
CA ILE A 47 3.30 -24.65 -1.53
C ILE A 47 2.55 -25.97 -1.74
N ARG A 48 1.25 -26.01 -1.42
CA ARG A 48 0.43 -27.22 -1.57
C ARG A 48 0.29 -27.60 -3.05
N GLU A 49 0.01 -26.63 -3.92
CA GLU A 49 -0.13 -26.86 -5.36
C GLU A 49 1.14 -27.52 -5.94
N VAL A 50 2.32 -27.05 -5.56
CA VAL A 50 3.60 -27.63 -6.01
C VAL A 50 3.75 -29.08 -5.54
N PHE A 51 3.36 -29.39 -4.30
CA PHE A 51 3.43 -30.77 -3.80
C PHE A 51 2.44 -31.69 -4.51
N GLU A 52 1.21 -31.22 -4.78
CA GLU A 52 0.19 -31.99 -5.52
C GLU A 52 0.59 -32.24 -6.97
N GLU A 53 1.32 -31.32 -7.61
CA GLU A 53 1.85 -31.52 -8.96
C GLU A 53 2.95 -32.60 -9.02
N ILE A 54 3.81 -32.67 -7.99
CA ILE A 54 5.00 -33.52 -8.00
C ILE A 54 4.71 -34.93 -7.41
N TYR A 55 3.74 -35.07 -6.51
CA TYR A 55 3.48 -36.33 -5.79
C TYR A 55 2.27 -37.13 -6.34
N PRO A 56 2.29 -38.48 -6.25
CA PRO A 56 3.36 -39.32 -5.74
C PRO A 56 4.50 -39.46 -6.76
N ILE A 57 5.73 -39.41 -6.25
CA ILE A 57 6.94 -39.72 -7.02
C ILE A 57 6.99 -41.25 -7.20
N GLN A 58 7.23 -41.72 -8.44
CA GLN A 58 7.37 -43.14 -8.78
C GLN A 58 8.80 -43.65 -8.63
#